data_AF-A0AAV5LR22-F1
#
_entry.id   AF-A0AAV5LR22-F1
#
_cell.length_a   1.000
_cell.length_b   1.000
_cell.length_c   1.000
_cell.angle_alpha   90.00
_cell.angle_beta   90.00
_cell.angle_gamma   90.00
#
_symmetry.space_group_name_H-M   'P 1'
#
loop_
_entity.id
_entity.type
_entity.pdbx_description
1 polymer ?
#
loop_
_entity_poly.entity_id
_entity_poly.type
_entity_poly.pdbx_seq_one_letter_code
_entity_poly.pdbx_strand_id
1 'polypeptide(L)' 'MRTGPRGQRFHPETLDFRALPADCFAAIISLTSPLDACRWSLVSPFFNSVASSDAVWVKFCRPTIRIWFPYRASFLP' A
#
# COMPACT_ATOMS: atom_id res chain seq x y z
N MET A 1 22.16 36.29 -1.91
CA MET A 1 21.33 35.35 -1.15
C MET A 1 20.85 34.24 -2.07
N ARG A 2 21.60 33.13 -2.18
CA ARG A 2 21.18 31.90 -2.86
C ARG A 2 21.28 30.79 -1.84
N THR A 3 20.14 30.37 -1.28
CA THR A 3 20.06 29.16 -0.49
C THR A 3 20.06 27.99 -1.47
N GLY A 4 21.22 27.36 -1.68
CA GLY A 4 21.31 26.12 -2.43
C GLY A 4 20.52 25.00 -1.74
N PRO A 5 19.97 24.03 -2.50
CA PRO A 5 19.29 22.89 -1.91
C PRO A 5 20.28 22.14 -1.02
N ARG A 6 19.86 21.90 0.22
CA ARG A 6 20.64 21.20 1.24
C ARG A 6 21.16 19.91 0.63
N GLY A 7 22.48 19.73 0.64
CA GLY A 7 23.15 18.54 0.15
C GLY A 7 22.58 17.31 0.84
N GLN A 8 21.74 16.58 0.11
CA GLN A 8 21.39 15.22 0.46
C GLN A 8 22.63 14.40 0.10
N ARG A 9 23.49 14.16 1.10
CA ARG A 9 24.49 13.11 1.00
C ARG A 9 23.72 11.81 0.85
N PHE A 10 23.56 11.34 -0.38
CA PHE A 10 23.09 10.00 -0.67
C PHE A 10 24.10 9.03 -0.04
N HIS A 11 23.75 8.52 1.14
CA HIS A 11 24.37 7.32 1.66
C HIS A 11 23.82 6.15 0.82
N PRO A 12 24.66 5.37 0.14
CA PRO A 12 24.21 4.32 -0.78
C PRO A 12 23.48 3.13 -0.11
N GLU A 13 23.28 3.17 1.21
CA GLU A 13 22.76 2.04 2.00
C GLU A 13 21.38 2.30 2.62
N THR A 14 20.77 3.47 2.41
CA THR A 14 19.43 3.76 2.94
C THR A 14 18.38 3.64 1.84
N LEU A 15 17.68 2.50 1.80
CA LEU A 15 16.52 2.33 0.94
C LEU A 15 15.44 3.33 1.38
N ASP A 16 15.15 4.34 0.56
CA ASP A 16 14.06 5.26 0.84
C ASP A 16 12.73 4.50 0.65
N PHE A 17 12.05 4.22 1.75
CA PHE A 17 10.73 3.59 1.74
C PHE A 17 9.74 4.36 0.86
N ARG A 18 9.89 5.68 0.68
CA ARG A 18 9.00 6.49 -0.15
C ARG A 18 9.26 6.32 -1.66
N ALA A 19 10.40 5.75 -2.04
CA ALA A 19 10.74 5.48 -3.44
C ALA A 19 10.17 4.14 -3.95
N LEU A 20 9.64 3.30 -3.05
CA LEU A 20 9.00 2.05 -3.43
C LEU A 20 7.64 2.30 -4.10
N PRO A 21 7.30 1.56 -5.17
CA PRO A 21 5.97 1.61 -5.78
C PRO A 21 4.87 1.22 -4.78
N ALA A 22 3.68 1.79 -4.95
CA ALA A 22 2.49 1.45 -4.16
C ALA A 22 2.16 -0.06 -4.21
N ASP A 23 2.40 -0.71 -5.35
CA ASP A 23 2.17 -2.15 -5.53
C ASP A 23 3.07 -3.02 -4.64
N CYS A 24 4.30 -2.56 -4.37
CA CYS A 24 5.19 -3.26 -3.44
C CYS A 24 4.59 -3.24 -2.03
N PHE A 25 4.04 -2.11 -1.60
CA PHE A 25 3.35 -2.01 -0.32
C PHE A 25 2.06 -2.81 -0.28
N ALA A 26 1.27 -2.80 -1.36
CA ALA A 26 0.08 -3.63 -1.45
C ALA A 26 0.44 -5.12 -1.28
N ALA A 27 1.52 -5.56 -1.91
CA ALA A 27 2.03 -6.92 -1.76
C ALA A 27 2.46 -7.22 -0.33
N ILE A 28 3.21 -6.34 0.34
CA ILE A 28 3.63 -6.51 1.74
C ILE A 28 2.40 -6.58 2.65
N ILE A 29 1.50 -5.60 2.57
CA ILE A 29 0.31 -5.50 3.43
C ILE A 29 -0.60 -6.72 3.24
N SER A 30 -0.74 -7.20 2.00
CA SER A 30 -1.53 -8.40 1.68
C SER A 30 -1.01 -9.71 2.29
N LEU A 31 0.22 -9.70 2.80
CA LEU A 31 0.84 -10.83 3.50
C LEU A 31 0.78 -10.68 5.03
N THR A 32 0.25 -9.56 5.53
CA THR A 32 0.06 -9.33 6.98
C THR A 32 -1.31 -9.81 7.43
N SER A 33 -1.79 -9.45 8.62
CA SER A 33 -3.17 -9.72 9.02
C SER A 33 -4.11 -8.60 8.54
N PRO A 34 -5.42 -8.87 8.35
CA PRO A 34 -6.39 -7.82 8.01
C PRO A 34 -6.42 -6.67 9.04
N LEU A 35 -6.19 -6.99 10.32
CA LEU A 35 -6.09 -6.00 11.38
C LEU A 35 -4.85 -5.11 11.21
N ASP A 36 -3.71 -5.70 10.82
CA ASP A 36 -2.50 -4.94 10.58
C ASP A 36 -2.65 -4.04 9.35
N ALA A 37 -3.31 -4.51 8.28
CA ALA A 37 -3.65 -3.66 7.13
C ALA A 37 -4.42 -2.40 7.54
N CYS A 38 -5.39 -2.52 8.46
CA CYS A 38 -6.09 -1.36 9.02
C CYS A 38 -5.16 -0.43 9.82
N ARG A 39 -4.15 -0.95 10.52
CA ARG A 39 -3.16 -0.13 11.24
C ARG A 39 -2.26 0.65 10.28
N TRP A 40 -1.86 0.05 9.17
CA TRP A 40 -1.08 0.73 8.12
C TRP A 40 -1.82 1.96 7.58
N SER A 41 -3.13 1.85 7.41
CA SER A 41 -3.99 2.94 6.95
C SER A 41 -3.91 4.21 7.83
N LEU A 42 -3.60 4.06 9.12
CA LEU A 42 -3.52 5.17 10.07
C LEU A 42 -2.15 5.87 10.07
N VAL A 43 -1.13 5.28 9.45
CA VAL A 43 0.24 5.80 9.48
C VAL A 43 0.39 7.03 8.58
N SER A 44 -0.19 6.99 7.37
CA SER A 44 -0.17 8.12 6.44
C SER A 44 -1.24 7.98 5.34
N PRO A 45 -1.59 9.08 4.64
CA PRO A 45 -2.52 9.04 3.51
C PRO A 45 -2.09 8.09 2.38
N PHE A 46 -0.77 7.96 2.16
CA PHE A 46 -0.24 7.02 1.17
C PHE A 46 -0.56 5.57 1.57
N PHE A 47 -0.28 5.20 2.82
CA PHE A 47 -0.59 3.85 3.31
C PHE A 47 -2.09 3.59 3.40
N ASN A 48 -2.91 4.62 3.66
CA ASN A 48 -4.36 4.53 3.57
C ASN A 48 -4.82 4.13 2.16
N SER A 49 -4.31 4.82 1.13
CA SER A 49 -4.62 4.49 -0.28
C SER A 49 -4.18 3.08 -0.66
N VAL A 50 -3.04 2.61 -0.16
CA VAL A 50 -2.57 1.26 -0.44
C VAL A 50 -3.38 0.20 0.33
N ALA A 51 -3.61 0.41 1.63
CA ALA A 51 -4.30 -0.54 2.50
C ALA A 51 -5.80 -0.68 2.16
N SER A 52 -6.39 0.33 1.53
CA SER A 52 -7.77 0.30 1.03
C SER A 52 -7.89 -0.29 -0.38
N SER A 53 -6.78 -0.59 -1.06
CA SER A 53 -6.79 -1.15 -2.41
C SER A 53 -7.27 -2.59 -2.43
N ASP A 54 -8.08 -2.93 -3.43
CA ASP A 54 -8.55 -4.30 -3.68
C ASP A 54 -7.38 -5.29 -3.82
N ALA A 55 -6.20 -4.84 -4.29
CA ALA A 55 -5.01 -5.68 -4.40
C ALA A 55 -4.59 -6.31 -3.05
N VAL A 56 -4.84 -5.61 -1.94
CA VAL A 56 -4.59 -6.09 -0.58
C VAL A 56 -5.66 -7.11 -0.17
N TRP A 57 -6.93 -6.76 -0.37
CA TRP A 57 -8.07 -7.54 0.15
C TRP A 57 -8.37 -8.81 -0.64
N VAL A 58 -8.03 -8.85 -1.94
CA VAL A 58 -8.16 -10.04 -2.78
C VAL A 58 -7.42 -11.25 -2.21
N LYS A 59 -6.30 -11.04 -1.48
CA LYS A 59 -5.53 -12.11 -0.84
C LYS A 59 -6.10 -12.55 0.51
N PHE A 60 -6.81 -11.67 1.23
CA PHE A 60 -7.53 -12.04 2.45
C PHE A 60 -8.82 -12.81 2.17
N CYS A 61 -9.39 -12.61 0.98
CA CYS A 61 -10.61 -13.28 0.58
C CYS A 61 -10.38 -14.78 0.30
N ARG A 62 -11.13 -15.65 1.00
CA ARG A 62 -11.17 -17.09 0.69
C ARG A 62 -11.52 -17.33 -0.79
N PRO A 63 -11.02 -18.41 -1.42
CA PRO A 63 -11.24 -18.68 -2.84
C PRO A 63 -12.72 -18.66 -3.26
N THR A 64 -13.61 -19.17 -2.40
CA THR A 64 -15.07 -19.23 -2.64
C THR A 64 -15.75 -17.87 -2.65
N ILE A 65 -15.25 -16.88 -1.90
CA ILE A 65 -15.79 -15.51 -1.96
C ILE A 65 -15.17 -14.74 -3.13
N ARG A 66 -13.91 -15.04 -3.48
CA ARG A 66 -13.18 -14.41 -4.60
C ARG A 66 -13.82 -14.68 -5.97
N ILE A 67 -14.48 -15.82 -6.17
CA ILE A 67 -15.28 -16.14 -7.37
C ILE A 67 -16.63 -15.39 -7.44
N TRP A 68 -17.14 -14.88 -6.31
CA TRP A 68 -18.33 -14.02 -6.28
C TRP A 68 -18.00 -12.52 -6.44
N PHE A 69 -16.77 -12.11 -6.13
CA PHE A 69 -16.31 -10.73 -6.29
C PHE A 69 -16.27 -10.15 -7.73
N PRO A 70 -16.07 -10.88 -8.84
CA PRO A 70 -16.09 -10.25 -10.17
C PRO A 70 -17.44 -9.59 -10.50
N TYR A 71 -18.53 -10.03 -9.87
CA TYR A 71 -19.87 -9.44 -10.06
C TYR A 71 -20.14 -8.22 -9.17
N ARG A 72 -19.28 -7.93 -8.18
CA ARG A 72 -19.47 -6.82 -7.23
C ARG A 72 -18.56 -5.62 -7.49
N ALA A 73 -17.47 -5.78 -8.25
CA ALA A 73 -16.63 -4.66 -8.70
C ALA A 73 -17.38 -3.70 -9.65
N SER A 74 -18.48 -4.16 -10.28
CA SER A 74 -19.38 -3.32 -11.08
C SER A 74 -20.44 -2.57 -10.26
N PHE A 75 -20.44 -2.71 -8.93
CA PHE A 75 -21.50 -2.20 -8.06
C PHE A 75 -20.99 -1.32 -6.92
N LEU A 76 -20.07 -0.41 -7.23
CA LEU A 76 -19.79 0.76 -6.42
C LEU A 76 -19.87 2.00 -7.34
N PRO A 77 -20.80 2.94 -7.10
CA PRO A 77 -20.88 4.21 -7.84
C PRO A 77 -19.67 5.13 -7.55
#